data_AF-A0A9P5WCU6-F1
#
_entry.id   AF-A0A9P5WCU6-F1
#
_cell.length_a   1.000
_cell.length_b   1.000
_cell.length_c   1.000
_cell.angle_alpha   90.00
_cell.angle_beta   90.00
_cell.angle_gamma   90.00
#
_symmetry.space_group_name_H-M   'P 1'
#
loop_
_entity.id
_entity.type
_entity.pdbx_description
1 polymer ?
#
loop_
_entity_poly.entity_id
_entity_poly.type
_entity_poly.pdbx_seq_one_letter_code
_entity_poly.pdbx_strand_id
1 'polypeptide(L)'
;NQLHGARSYVLRQILSSNEEMSRRLNFIQHFVEAHIFHEHLFSSSSTGRRGVDVSELDYFSDVWKPLFSRIFMGSSAKIRNKSGETTMPYSNEEKRLMYDDNATVAFKVDCRILIDHEKEEYDLAVIEVAKDVTKGKIFSDSAKLLREAKSITNMLAEVVKDDEQFLSNTTAYAIQIGGLSGAIYSLHLVAPTLYVAVFEAPIEFPASPSSLNKIRPTLNALFWLRDKLNQKGVVVKSELAKIKPIKEVFGASGRAPEQLAGHSRKAWINGSFYTPPKGKKFKILQDL
;
A
#
# COMPACT_ATOMS: atom_id res chain seq x y z
N ASN A 1 20.08 -5.70 29.16
CA ASN A 1 20.34 -4.45 29.90
C ASN A 1 20.39 -3.18 29.05
N GLN A 2 21.15 -3.11 27.93
CA GLN A 2 21.26 -1.88 27.13
C GLN A 2 19.96 -1.46 26.40
N LEU A 3 19.22 -2.39 25.79
CA LEU A 3 17.96 -2.08 25.09
C LEU A 3 16.86 -1.58 26.02
N HIS A 4 16.71 -2.15 27.22
CA HIS A 4 15.75 -1.65 28.22
C HIS A 4 16.10 -0.23 28.66
N GLY A 5 17.39 0.09 28.84
CA GLY A 5 17.84 1.45 29.10
C GLY A 5 17.50 2.42 27.95
N ALA A 6 17.73 2.00 26.70
CA ALA A 6 17.35 2.76 25.51
C ALA A 6 15.83 3.01 25.45
N ARG A 7 15.01 1.99 25.75
CA ARG A 7 13.56 2.12 25.82
C ARG A 7 13.14 3.17 26.86
N SER A 8 13.66 3.09 28.08
CA SER A 8 13.37 4.08 29.13
C SER A 8 13.82 5.49 28.75
N TYR A 9 14.96 5.62 28.06
CA TYR A 9 15.42 6.90 27.56
C TYR A 9 14.45 7.48 26.51
N VAL A 10 14.10 6.70 25.48
CA VAL A 10 13.18 7.14 24.41
C VAL A 10 11.83 7.53 24.98
N LEU A 11 11.27 6.75 25.91
CA LEU A 11 10.01 7.08 26.58
C LEU A 11 10.07 8.42 27.34
N ARG A 12 11.16 8.67 28.09
CA ARG A 12 11.35 9.96 28.76
C ARG A 12 11.40 11.12 27.75
N GLN A 13 12.13 10.92 26.66
CA GLN A 13 12.22 11.94 25.59
C GLN A 13 10.87 12.21 24.95
N ILE A 14 10.03 11.18 24.71
CA ILE A 14 8.67 11.35 24.18
C ILE A 14 7.80 12.18 25.14
N LEU A 15 7.87 11.91 26.45
CA LEU A 15 7.09 12.63 27.45
C LEU A 15 7.50 14.11 27.60
N SER A 16 8.77 14.44 27.32
CA SER A 16 9.30 15.80 27.41
C SER A 16 9.34 16.55 26.08
N SER A 17 8.94 15.93 24.97
CA SER A 17 9.04 16.49 23.63
C SER A 17 7.76 17.15 23.16
N ASN A 18 7.88 18.05 22.18
CA ASN A 18 6.72 18.54 21.43
C ASN A 18 6.10 17.43 20.56
N GLU A 19 4.89 17.66 20.07
CA GLU A 19 4.13 16.62 19.34
C GLU A 19 4.88 16.06 18.12
N GLU A 20 5.54 16.92 17.34
CA GLU A 20 6.28 16.49 16.15
C GLU A 20 7.45 15.59 16.51
N MET A 21 8.26 15.99 17.49
CA MET A 21 9.39 15.21 17.96
C MET A 21 8.91 13.90 18.60
N SER A 22 7.83 13.91 19.37
CA SER A 22 7.23 12.71 19.95
C SER A 22 6.78 11.73 18.87
N ARG A 23 6.18 12.20 17.77
CA ARG A 23 5.87 11.34 16.61
C ARG A 23 7.14 10.73 16.00
N ARG A 24 8.22 11.50 15.84
CA ARG A 24 9.50 10.99 15.31
C ARG A 24 10.13 9.94 16.25
N LEU A 25 10.06 10.15 17.56
CA LEU A 25 10.60 9.25 18.57
C LEU A 25 9.78 7.95 18.71
N ASN A 26 8.46 7.99 18.45
CA ASN A 26 7.62 6.79 18.43
C ASN A 26 8.11 5.75 17.41
N PHE A 27 8.75 6.15 16.31
CA PHE A 27 9.39 5.23 15.38
C PHE A 27 10.54 4.50 16.05
N ILE A 28 11.47 5.26 16.61
CA ILE A 28 12.65 4.72 17.31
C ILE A 28 12.22 3.79 18.44
N GLN A 29 11.17 4.17 19.19
CA GLN A 29 10.59 3.32 20.23
C GLN A 29 10.16 1.96 19.67
N HIS A 30 9.46 1.94 18.53
CA HIS A 30 9.03 0.69 17.90
C HIS A 30 10.21 -0.22 17.57
N PHE A 31 11.31 0.33 17.03
CA PHE A 31 12.50 -0.48 16.74
C PHE A 31 13.11 -1.10 17.99
N VAL A 32 13.22 -0.32 19.07
CA VAL A 32 13.75 -0.81 20.34
C VAL A 32 12.82 -1.86 20.94
N GLU A 33 11.51 -1.63 20.93
CA GLU A 33 10.52 -2.56 21.47
C GLU A 33 10.46 -3.87 20.66
N ALA A 34 10.54 -3.80 19.33
CA ALA A 34 10.60 -4.98 18.48
C ALA A 34 11.78 -5.89 18.86
N HIS A 35 12.98 -5.32 19.06
CA HIS A 35 14.15 -6.09 19.48
C HIS A 35 14.04 -6.67 20.90
N ILE A 36 13.33 -5.99 21.80
CA ILE A 36 13.14 -6.47 23.19
C ILE A 36 12.10 -7.60 23.24
N PHE A 37 10.97 -7.42 22.58
CA PHE A 37 9.81 -8.30 22.74
C PHE A 37 9.73 -9.41 21.69
N HIS A 38 10.36 -9.22 20.53
CA HIS A 38 10.31 -10.16 19.40
C HIS A 38 11.71 -10.60 18.96
N GLU A 39 12.64 -10.81 19.91
CA GLU A 39 14.03 -11.20 19.66
C GLU A 39 14.20 -12.40 18.71
N HIS A 40 13.23 -13.32 18.72
CA HIS A 40 13.20 -14.50 17.84
C HIS A 40 13.12 -14.15 16.34
N LEU A 41 12.63 -12.95 15.98
CA LEU A 41 12.60 -12.46 14.59
C LEU A 41 13.96 -11.90 14.12
N PHE A 42 14.88 -11.63 15.05
CA PHE A 42 16.18 -10.98 14.77
C PHE A 42 17.37 -11.92 14.98
N SER A 43 17.15 -13.06 15.63
CA SER A 43 18.19 -14.03 15.95
C SER A 43 18.54 -14.85 14.72
N SER A 44 19.72 -14.63 14.14
CA SER A 44 20.29 -15.56 13.16
C SER A 44 20.35 -16.97 13.73
N SER A 45 20.04 -17.97 12.91
CA SER A 45 19.96 -19.40 13.22
C SER A 45 21.21 -20.03 13.90
N SER A 46 22.29 -19.26 14.09
CA SER A 46 23.48 -19.65 14.85
C SER A 46 23.36 -19.47 16.37
N THR A 47 22.44 -18.63 16.87
CA THR A 47 22.21 -18.43 18.33
C THR A 47 20.74 -18.56 18.74
N GLY A 48 19.82 -18.59 17.77
CA GLY A 48 18.41 -18.88 18.03
C GLY A 48 18.21 -20.35 18.40
N ARG A 49 17.29 -20.62 19.34
CA ARG A 49 16.79 -21.98 19.59
C ARG A 49 16.46 -22.63 18.24
N ARG A 50 17.18 -23.69 17.86
CA ARG A 50 16.85 -24.51 16.69
C ARG A 50 15.37 -24.89 16.81
N GLY A 51 14.52 -24.43 15.87
CA GLY A 51 13.13 -24.86 15.79
C GLY A 51 12.03 -23.82 16.03
N VAL A 52 12.31 -22.51 16.07
CA VAL A 52 11.22 -21.50 15.99
C VAL A 52 10.85 -21.29 14.52
N ASP A 53 9.69 -21.80 14.13
CA ASP A 53 9.12 -21.56 12.80
C ASP A 53 8.52 -20.15 12.75
N VAL A 54 9.23 -19.22 12.10
CA VAL A 54 8.78 -17.83 11.92
C VAL A 54 8.01 -17.72 10.60
N SER A 55 6.83 -17.11 10.62
CA SER A 55 5.96 -16.90 9.46
C SER A 55 6.09 -15.50 8.85
N GLU A 56 5.54 -15.33 7.65
CA GLU A 56 5.37 -14.03 6.97
C GLU A 56 4.56 -13.07 7.84
N LEU A 57 3.54 -13.64 8.48
CA LEU A 57 2.63 -12.90 9.33
C LEU A 57 3.32 -12.36 10.58
N ASP A 58 4.28 -13.09 11.16
CA ASP A 58 5.01 -12.62 12.35
C ASP A 58 5.85 -11.38 12.03
N TYR A 59 6.59 -11.40 10.92
CA TYR A 59 7.30 -10.21 10.44
C TYR A 59 6.32 -9.07 10.15
N PHE A 60 5.20 -9.36 9.51
CA PHE A 60 4.23 -8.32 9.21
C PHE A 60 3.57 -7.74 10.47
N SER A 61 3.05 -8.56 11.37
CA SER A 61 2.26 -8.14 12.53
C SER A 61 3.11 -7.43 13.58
N ASP A 62 4.34 -7.90 13.79
CA ASP A 62 5.15 -7.48 14.93
C ASP A 62 6.17 -6.43 14.53
N VAL A 63 6.61 -6.42 13.27
CA VAL A 63 7.64 -5.50 12.78
C VAL A 63 7.02 -4.41 11.89
N TRP A 64 6.39 -4.78 10.78
CA TRP A 64 6.06 -3.82 9.72
C TRP A 64 4.74 -3.09 9.93
N LYS A 65 3.66 -3.79 10.27
CA LYS A 65 2.33 -3.21 10.50
C LYS A 65 2.33 -2.15 11.60
N PRO A 66 2.99 -2.33 12.76
CA PRO A 66 3.03 -1.29 13.78
C PRO A 66 3.91 -0.11 13.35
N LEU A 67 4.92 -0.34 12.50
CA LEU A 67 5.71 0.73 11.90
C LEU A 67 4.85 1.58 10.96
N PHE A 68 4.14 0.96 10.01
CA PHE A 68 3.20 1.65 9.10
C PHE A 68 2.12 2.40 9.86
N SER A 69 1.56 1.81 10.91
CA SER A 69 0.53 2.46 11.74
C SER A 69 1.04 3.72 12.42
N ARG A 70 2.31 3.73 12.85
CA ARG A 70 2.97 4.94 13.37
C ARG A 70 3.26 5.96 12.26
N ILE A 71 3.63 5.50 11.06
CA ILE A 71 3.92 6.37 9.92
C ILE A 71 2.69 7.16 9.53
N PHE A 72 1.55 6.48 9.41
CA PHE A 72 0.30 7.10 8.98
C PHE A 72 -0.47 7.78 10.11
N MET A 73 0.01 7.68 11.35
CA MET A 73 -0.58 8.39 12.49
C MET A 73 -0.60 9.90 12.25
N GLY A 74 -1.74 10.53 12.50
CA GLY A 74 -1.93 11.97 12.27
C GLY A 74 -1.89 12.38 10.80
N SER A 75 -2.06 11.44 9.86
CA SER A 75 -2.25 11.71 8.44
C SER A 75 -3.43 12.68 8.24
N SER A 76 -3.22 13.77 7.49
CA SER A 76 -4.28 14.71 7.12
C SER A 76 -5.37 14.05 6.25
N ALA A 77 -4.98 13.10 5.41
CA ALA A 77 -5.88 12.28 4.63
C ALA A 77 -6.61 11.21 5.46
N LYS A 78 -6.30 11.04 6.75
CA LYS A 78 -6.79 9.97 7.62
C LYS A 78 -6.54 8.57 7.02
N ILE A 79 -5.30 8.34 6.58
CA ILE A 79 -4.87 7.05 6.04
C ILE A 79 -4.94 5.98 7.13
N ARG A 80 -5.42 4.78 6.77
CA ARG A 80 -5.37 3.59 7.62
C ARG A 80 -4.84 2.37 6.88
N ASN A 81 -4.31 1.43 7.66
CA ASN A 81 -3.89 0.12 7.19
C ASN A 81 -5.04 -0.88 7.38
N LYS A 82 -5.39 -1.63 6.35
CA LYS A 82 -6.32 -2.77 6.43
C LYS A 82 -5.54 -4.05 6.12
N SER A 83 -5.45 -4.96 7.08
CA SER A 83 -4.65 -6.18 6.97
C SER A 83 -5.50 -7.44 7.05
N GLY A 84 -4.99 -8.57 6.56
CA GLY A 84 -5.55 -9.90 6.77
C GLY A 84 -6.21 -10.45 5.51
N GLU A 85 -5.38 -10.96 4.58
CA GLU A 85 -5.79 -11.53 3.29
C GLU A 85 -6.95 -10.77 2.62
N THR A 86 -6.74 -9.48 2.41
CA THR A 86 -7.80 -8.58 1.98
C THR A 86 -7.86 -8.49 0.46
N THR A 87 -9.05 -8.29 -0.11
CA THR A 87 -9.21 -7.92 -1.52
C THR A 87 -9.62 -6.46 -1.65
N MET A 88 -9.35 -5.87 -2.81
CA MET A 88 -9.74 -4.50 -3.13
C MET A 88 -11.11 -4.49 -3.83
N PRO A 89 -12.08 -3.66 -3.38
CA PRO A 89 -13.39 -3.56 -4.02
C PRO A 89 -13.30 -3.28 -5.52
N TYR A 90 -12.46 -2.32 -5.91
CA TYR A 90 -12.28 -1.95 -7.31
C TYR A 90 -11.70 -3.10 -8.16
N SER A 91 -10.67 -3.80 -7.67
CA SER A 91 -10.14 -4.99 -8.36
C SER A 91 -11.17 -6.12 -8.47
N ASN A 92 -12.02 -6.30 -7.45
CA ASN A 92 -13.09 -7.30 -7.50
C ASN A 92 -14.08 -6.97 -8.61
N GLU A 93 -14.49 -5.70 -8.73
CA GLU A 93 -15.39 -5.23 -9.79
C GLU A 93 -14.77 -5.42 -11.18
N GLU A 94 -13.53 -4.96 -11.37
CA GLU A 94 -12.77 -5.14 -12.62
C GLU A 94 -12.72 -6.62 -13.04
N LYS A 95 -12.42 -7.51 -12.08
CA LYS A 95 -12.32 -8.94 -12.35
C LYS A 95 -13.69 -9.57 -12.66
N ARG A 96 -14.76 -9.19 -11.95
CA ARG A 96 -16.12 -9.69 -12.22
C ARG A 96 -16.58 -9.33 -13.64
N LEU A 97 -16.30 -8.10 -14.07
CA LEU A 97 -16.60 -7.62 -15.43
C LEU A 97 -15.88 -8.44 -16.51
N MET A 98 -14.66 -8.93 -16.23
CA MET A 98 -13.90 -9.75 -17.19
C MET A 98 -14.39 -11.19 -17.34
N TYR A 99 -14.94 -11.79 -16.28
CA TYR A 99 -15.29 -13.22 -16.23
C TYR A 99 -16.78 -13.53 -16.20
N ASP A 100 -17.64 -12.50 -16.20
CA ASP A 100 -19.09 -12.63 -16.04
C ASP A 100 -19.45 -13.53 -14.84
N ASP A 101 -18.72 -13.33 -13.74
CA ASP A 101 -18.82 -14.15 -12.54
C ASP A 101 -18.84 -13.28 -11.29
N ASN A 102 -20.04 -13.08 -10.76
CA ASN A 102 -20.27 -12.29 -9.54
C ASN A 102 -19.59 -12.87 -8.30
N ALA A 103 -19.18 -14.15 -8.30
CA ALA A 103 -18.47 -14.78 -7.20
C ALA A 103 -16.95 -14.62 -7.29
N THR A 104 -16.42 -14.16 -8.43
CA THR A 104 -14.98 -13.99 -8.60
C THR A 104 -14.45 -12.82 -7.76
N VAL A 105 -13.33 -13.06 -7.07
CA VAL A 105 -12.59 -12.09 -6.25
C VAL A 105 -11.19 -11.89 -6.80
N ALA A 106 -10.67 -10.67 -6.69
CA ALA A 106 -9.31 -10.28 -7.05
C ALA A 106 -8.25 -11.01 -6.22
N PHE A 107 -6.97 -10.73 -6.47
CA PHE A 107 -5.94 -11.31 -5.63
C PHE A 107 -6.06 -10.75 -4.21
N LYS A 108 -5.90 -11.64 -3.24
CA LYS A 108 -5.78 -11.25 -1.84
C LYS A 108 -4.40 -10.67 -1.61
N VAL A 109 -4.29 -9.55 -0.92
CA VAL A 109 -3.02 -8.95 -0.48
C VAL A 109 -2.95 -8.91 1.03
N ASP A 110 -1.74 -8.92 1.58
CA ASP A 110 -1.53 -8.94 3.03
C ASP A 110 -2.01 -7.66 3.71
N CYS A 111 -1.77 -6.51 3.07
CA CYS A 111 -2.25 -5.24 3.57
C CYS A 111 -2.52 -4.21 2.46
N ARG A 112 -3.57 -3.43 2.70
CA ARG A 112 -3.99 -2.27 1.92
C ARG A 112 -3.74 -0.99 2.72
N ILE A 113 -3.18 0.03 2.08
CA ILE A 113 -3.11 1.38 2.62
C ILE A 113 -4.18 2.20 1.90
N LEU A 114 -5.16 2.68 2.66
CA LEU A 114 -6.38 3.23 2.09
C LEU A 114 -6.92 4.40 2.90
N ILE A 115 -7.91 5.07 2.30
CA ILE A 115 -8.72 6.09 2.95
C ILE A 115 -10.20 5.71 2.87
N ASP A 116 -10.97 6.19 3.84
CA ASP A 116 -12.43 6.09 3.81
C ASP A 116 -13.04 7.40 3.31
N HIS A 117 -14.03 7.30 2.43
CA HIS A 117 -14.92 8.39 2.04
C HIS A 117 -16.34 7.85 1.96
N GLU A 118 -17.24 8.39 2.78
CA GLU A 118 -18.68 8.11 2.70
C GLU A 118 -19.10 6.63 2.76
N LYS A 119 -18.36 5.86 3.58
CA LYS A 119 -18.48 4.41 3.80
C LYS A 119 -17.84 3.52 2.72
N GLU A 120 -17.26 4.14 1.69
CA GLU A 120 -16.48 3.43 0.68
C GLU A 120 -14.97 3.51 0.97
N GLU A 121 -14.25 2.47 0.55
CA GLU A 121 -12.81 2.33 0.71
C GLU A 121 -12.10 2.68 -0.60
N TYR A 122 -11.11 3.59 -0.54
CA TYR A 122 -10.27 3.94 -1.69
C TYR A 122 -8.81 3.63 -1.38
N ASP A 123 -8.28 2.65 -2.09
CA ASP A 123 -6.91 2.19 -1.96
C ASP A 123 -5.92 3.19 -2.57
N LEU A 124 -4.79 3.39 -1.88
CA LEU A 124 -3.70 4.25 -2.33
C LEU A 124 -2.40 3.46 -2.53
N ALA A 125 -2.22 2.38 -1.78
CA ALA A 125 -1.12 1.44 -1.95
C ALA A 125 -1.48 0.03 -1.49
N VAL A 126 -0.72 -0.94 -1.97
CA VAL A 126 -0.80 -2.36 -1.59
C VAL A 126 0.53 -2.85 -1.02
N ILE A 127 0.46 -3.81 -0.11
CA ILE A 127 1.61 -4.44 0.55
C ILE A 127 1.46 -5.95 0.47
N GLU A 128 2.54 -6.61 0.04
CA GLU A 128 2.68 -8.06 0.07
C GLU A 128 3.93 -8.42 0.87
N VAL A 129 3.85 -9.47 1.67
CA VAL A 129 4.88 -9.94 2.58
C VAL A 129 5.21 -11.39 2.26
N ALA A 130 6.50 -11.67 2.05
CA ALA A 130 7.03 -13.00 1.81
C ALA A 130 8.04 -13.41 2.90
N LYS A 131 8.10 -14.72 3.19
CA LYS A 131 8.95 -15.34 4.23
C LYS A 131 10.36 -15.48 3.68
N ASP A 132 10.42 -16.05 2.48
CA ASP A 132 11.64 -16.37 1.78
C ASP A 132 11.73 -15.59 0.48
N VAL A 133 12.84 -14.88 0.34
CA VAL A 133 13.25 -14.11 -0.82
C VAL A 133 13.86 -15.07 -1.85
N THR A 134 13.17 -16.18 -2.17
CA THR A 134 13.56 -16.99 -3.33
C THR A 134 13.16 -16.26 -4.60
N LYS A 135 14.06 -16.21 -5.59
CA LYS A 135 13.84 -15.44 -6.83
C LYS A 135 12.47 -15.72 -7.45
N GLY A 136 12.06 -16.99 -7.55
CA GLY A 136 10.78 -17.38 -8.15
C GLY A 136 9.55 -16.83 -7.40
N LYS A 137 9.53 -16.94 -6.06
CA LYS A 137 8.40 -16.44 -5.26
C LYS A 137 8.32 -14.90 -5.30
N ILE A 138 9.46 -14.22 -5.19
CA ILE A 138 9.52 -12.75 -5.32
C ILE A 138 8.92 -12.29 -6.64
N PHE A 139 9.31 -12.90 -7.77
CA PHE A 139 8.81 -12.49 -9.08
C PHE A 139 7.31 -12.71 -9.22
N SER A 140 6.80 -13.86 -8.76
CA SER A 140 5.36 -14.15 -8.77
C SER A 140 4.58 -13.16 -7.92
N ASP A 141 5.02 -12.95 -6.68
CA ASP A 141 4.34 -12.07 -5.72
C ASP A 141 4.46 -10.60 -6.14
N SER A 142 5.58 -10.19 -6.74
CA SER A 142 5.74 -8.86 -7.35
C SER A 142 4.76 -8.65 -8.51
N ALA A 143 4.60 -9.66 -9.38
CA ALA A 143 3.69 -9.55 -10.52
C ALA A 143 2.23 -9.42 -10.05
N LYS A 144 1.85 -10.18 -9.02
CA LYS A 144 0.55 -10.07 -8.34
C LYS A 144 0.37 -8.67 -7.74
N LEU A 145 1.34 -8.22 -6.94
CA LEU A 145 1.32 -6.92 -6.27
C LEU A 145 1.22 -5.75 -7.26
N LEU A 146 1.95 -5.79 -8.38
CA LEU A 146 1.90 -4.76 -9.41
C LEU A 146 0.57 -4.76 -10.19
N ARG A 147 -0.10 -5.91 -10.35
CA ARG A 147 -1.46 -5.95 -10.93
C ARG A 147 -2.47 -5.30 -9.99
N GLU A 148 -2.35 -5.53 -8.70
CA GLU A 148 -3.22 -4.87 -7.72
C GLU A 148 -2.94 -3.35 -7.66
N ALA A 149 -1.67 -2.92 -7.74
CA ALA A 149 -1.34 -1.50 -7.91
C ALA A 149 -1.86 -0.90 -9.23
N LYS A 150 -1.98 -1.70 -10.30
CA LYS A 150 -2.60 -1.29 -11.56
C LYS A 150 -4.07 -0.96 -11.37
N SER A 151 -4.82 -1.78 -10.65
CA SER A 151 -6.23 -1.52 -10.35
C SER A 151 -6.41 -0.23 -9.53
N ILE A 152 -5.51 0.05 -8.58
CA ILE A 152 -5.47 1.35 -7.89
C ILE A 152 -5.23 2.50 -8.89
N THR A 153 -4.27 2.34 -9.79
CA THR A 153 -3.95 3.35 -10.81
C THR A 153 -5.15 3.64 -11.70
N ASN A 154 -5.91 2.61 -12.09
CA ASN A 154 -7.13 2.75 -12.87
C ASN A 154 -8.20 3.54 -12.10
N MET A 155 -8.45 3.17 -10.84
CA MET A 155 -9.37 3.90 -9.96
C MET A 155 -8.98 5.38 -9.84
N LEU A 156 -7.70 5.68 -9.64
CA LEU A 156 -7.22 7.05 -9.53
C LEU A 156 -7.44 7.84 -10.81
N ALA A 157 -7.24 7.24 -11.99
CA ALA A 157 -7.52 7.89 -13.29
C ALA A 157 -9.01 8.20 -13.49
N GLU A 158 -9.92 7.46 -12.84
CA GLU A 158 -11.36 7.72 -12.89
C GLU A 158 -11.82 8.78 -11.89
N VAL A 159 -11.17 8.85 -10.73
CA VAL A 159 -11.58 9.74 -9.64
C VAL A 159 -10.87 11.09 -9.73
N VAL A 160 -9.56 11.08 -9.95
CA VAL A 160 -8.70 12.26 -9.85
C VAL A 160 -8.52 12.91 -11.23
N LYS A 161 -8.80 14.21 -11.30
CA LYS A 161 -8.55 15.00 -12.50
C LYS A 161 -7.09 14.93 -12.93
N ASP A 162 -6.87 15.04 -14.23
CA ASP A 162 -5.57 15.19 -14.85
C ASP A 162 -4.84 16.39 -14.25
N ASP A 163 -3.64 16.11 -13.79
CA ASP A 163 -2.70 17.12 -13.34
C ASP A 163 -1.83 17.63 -14.50
N GLU A 164 -1.25 18.80 -14.28
CA GLU A 164 -0.19 19.33 -15.14
C GLU A 164 1.09 18.47 -15.04
N GLN A 165 1.35 17.89 -13.84
CA GLN A 165 2.47 16.99 -13.62
C GLN A 165 2.12 15.56 -14.03
N PHE A 166 2.16 15.30 -15.36
CA PHE A 166 2.01 14.05 -16.14
C PHE A 166 1.56 12.72 -15.48
N LEU A 167 1.83 12.42 -14.21
CA LEU A 167 1.62 11.13 -13.54
C LEU A 167 1.03 11.20 -12.12
N SER A 168 0.95 12.36 -11.44
CA SER A 168 0.63 12.35 -10.00
C SER A 168 -0.80 11.84 -9.69
N ASN A 169 -1.75 12.04 -10.61
CA ASN A 169 -3.12 11.54 -10.55
C ASN A 169 -3.25 10.06 -10.96
N THR A 170 -2.21 9.45 -11.55
CA THR A 170 -2.20 8.05 -12.02
C THR A 170 -1.00 7.27 -11.50
N THR A 171 -0.47 7.64 -10.33
CA THR A 171 0.53 6.83 -9.62
C THR A 171 -0.11 6.04 -8.48
N ALA A 172 0.01 4.72 -8.47
CA ALA A 172 -0.22 3.90 -7.29
C ALA A 172 1.11 3.46 -6.67
N TYR A 173 1.09 2.98 -5.42
CA TYR A 173 2.29 2.44 -4.76
C TYR A 173 2.12 0.98 -4.38
N ALA A 174 3.22 0.24 -4.45
CA ALA A 174 3.32 -1.17 -4.10
C ALA A 174 4.52 -1.36 -3.16
N ILE A 175 4.34 -2.12 -2.08
CA ILE A 175 5.41 -2.42 -1.12
C ILE A 175 5.56 -3.93 -1.04
N GLN A 176 6.75 -4.42 -1.37
CA GLN A 176 7.07 -5.83 -1.20
C GLN A 176 8.02 -5.99 -0.03
N ILE A 177 7.68 -6.87 0.91
CA ILE A 177 8.48 -7.13 2.11
C ILE A 177 8.94 -8.58 2.10
N GLY A 178 10.20 -8.80 2.46
CA GLY A 178 10.82 -10.09 2.68
C GLY A 178 11.55 -10.09 4.03
N GLY A 179 10.98 -10.71 5.05
CA GLY A 179 11.53 -10.71 6.41
C GLY A 179 11.72 -9.28 6.95
N LEU A 180 12.98 -8.90 7.23
CA LEU A 180 13.37 -7.56 7.72
C LEU A 180 13.72 -6.57 6.60
N SER A 181 13.49 -6.92 5.34
CA SER A 181 13.82 -6.06 4.19
C SER A 181 12.64 -5.91 3.25
N GLY A 182 12.71 -4.97 2.32
CA GLY A 182 11.67 -4.77 1.33
C GLY A 182 12.01 -3.69 0.32
N ALA A 183 11.07 -3.43 -0.57
CA ALA A 183 11.16 -2.42 -1.62
C ALA A 183 9.83 -1.71 -1.80
N ILE A 184 9.91 -0.41 -2.06
CA ILE A 184 8.80 0.44 -2.47
C ILE A 184 8.89 0.63 -3.98
N TYR A 185 7.77 0.39 -4.64
CA TYR A 185 7.56 0.64 -6.05
C TYR A 185 6.44 1.65 -6.24
N SER A 186 6.53 2.44 -7.29
CA SER A 186 5.43 3.20 -7.83
C SER A 186 5.02 2.60 -9.18
N LEU A 187 3.73 2.64 -9.49
CA LEU A 187 3.20 2.24 -10.77
C LEU A 187 2.53 3.43 -11.43
N HIS A 188 2.96 3.77 -12.64
CA HIS A 188 2.54 4.96 -13.36
C HIS A 188 1.82 4.59 -14.65
N LEU A 189 0.66 5.19 -14.92
CA LEU A 189 0.05 5.16 -16.25
C LEU A 189 0.64 6.30 -17.11
N VAL A 190 1.67 5.98 -17.89
CA VAL A 190 2.49 6.97 -18.61
C VAL A 190 2.01 7.24 -20.03
N ALA A 191 1.21 6.35 -20.60
CA ALA A 191 0.61 6.51 -21.92
C ALA A 191 -0.62 5.58 -22.01
N PRO A 192 -1.48 5.69 -23.05
CA PRO A 192 -2.58 4.76 -23.24
C PRO A 192 -2.14 3.31 -23.10
N THR A 193 -2.73 2.59 -22.15
CA THR A 193 -2.49 1.18 -21.82
C THR A 193 -1.08 0.81 -21.34
N LEU A 194 -0.17 1.80 -21.20
CA LEU A 194 1.21 1.59 -20.81
C LEU A 194 1.44 1.96 -19.35
N TYR A 195 1.74 0.94 -18.55
CA TYR A 195 2.04 1.07 -17.13
C TYR A 195 3.52 0.80 -16.88
N VAL A 196 4.18 1.69 -16.15
CA VAL A 196 5.61 1.56 -15.81
C VAL A 196 5.75 1.44 -14.30
N ALA A 197 6.33 0.33 -13.86
CA ALA A 197 6.74 0.13 -12.48
C ALA A 197 8.13 0.74 -12.27
N VAL A 198 8.27 1.62 -11.29
CA VAL A 198 9.52 2.29 -10.93
C VAL A 198 9.91 1.86 -9.53
N PHE A 199 11.16 1.43 -9.36
CA PHE A 199 11.74 1.21 -8.05
C PHE A 199 12.03 2.56 -7.39
N GLU A 200 11.48 2.79 -6.20
CA GLU A 200 11.58 4.08 -5.50
C GLU A 200 12.64 4.03 -4.40
N ALA A 201 12.57 3.02 -3.53
CA ALA A 201 13.50 2.89 -2.43
C ALA A 201 13.53 1.46 -1.85
N PRO A 202 14.68 1.01 -1.34
CA PRO A 202 14.72 -0.12 -0.43
C PRO A 202 14.28 0.31 0.98
N ILE A 203 13.69 -0.63 1.72
CA ILE A 203 13.42 -0.49 3.15
C ILE A 203 14.07 -1.64 3.90
N GLU A 204 14.79 -1.32 4.98
CA GLU A 204 15.46 -2.29 5.83
C GLU A 204 15.17 -1.98 7.28
N PHE A 205 14.65 -2.97 8.00
CA PHE A 205 14.50 -2.95 9.43
C PHE A 205 15.82 -3.43 10.06
N PRO A 206 16.40 -2.70 11.03
CA PRO A 206 17.66 -3.09 11.64
C PRO A 206 17.60 -4.51 12.21
N ALA A 207 18.45 -5.41 11.71
CA ALA A 207 18.51 -6.79 12.19
C ALA A 207 19.17 -6.94 13.58
N SER A 208 19.83 -5.90 14.08
CA SER A 208 20.42 -5.89 15.41
C SER A 208 20.44 -4.47 15.98
N PRO A 209 20.61 -4.31 17.30
CA PRO A 209 20.78 -3.00 17.92
C PRO A 209 21.98 -2.23 17.35
N SER A 210 23.04 -2.95 16.92
CA SER A 210 24.24 -2.35 16.34
C SER A 210 24.02 -1.74 14.95
N SER A 211 22.97 -2.15 14.24
CA SER A 211 22.63 -1.64 12.92
C SER A 211 21.55 -0.55 12.94
N LEU A 212 21.14 -0.06 14.11
CA LEU A 212 20.15 1.03 14.24
C LEU A 212 20.56 2.30 13.49
N ASN A 213 21.86 2.58 13.35
CA ASN A 213 22.33 3.73 12.57
C ASN A 213 21.98 3.63 11.07
N LYS A 214 21.76 2.42 10.54
CA LYS A 214 21.40 2.17 9.14
C LYS A 214 19.91 2.40 8.84
N ILE A 215 19.13 2.80 9.83
CA ILE A 215 17.68 2.99 9.72
C ILE A 215 17.28 4.26 8.95
N ARG A 216 18.19 5.24 8.87
CA ARG A 216 17.89 6.57 8.36
C ARG A 216 17.37 6.56 6.92
N PRO A 217 17.96 5.80 5.97
CA PRO A 217 17.40 5.65 4.63
C PRO A 217 15.97 5.09 4.64
N THR A 218 15.71 4.05 5.43
CA THR A 218 14.37 3.46 5.60
C THR A 218 13.36 4.48 6.10
N LEU A 219 13.70 5.26 7.13
CA LEU A 219 12.82 6.31 7.64
C LEU A 219 12.56 7.39 6.60
N ASN A 220 13.58 7.84 5.87
CA ASN A 220 13.43 8.82 4.81
C ASN A 220 12.47 8.31 3.72
N ALA A 221 12.65 7.07 3.27
CA ALA A 221 11.80 6.44 2.26
C ALA A 221 10.34 6.33 2.75
N LEU A 222 10.14 5.92 4.01
CA LEU A 222 8.82 5.77 4.60
C LEU A 222 8.11 7.11 4.85
N PHE A 223 8.82 8.15 5.24
CA PHE A 223 8.26 9.50 5.35
C PHE A 223 7.94 10.10 3.99
N TRP A 224 8.82 9.91 2.99
CA TRP A 224 8.53 10.30 1.62
C TRP A 224 7.24 9.62 1.11
N LEU A 225 7.12 8.30 1.33
CA LEU A 225 5.91 7.55 0.95
C LEU A 225 4.68 8.09 1.67
N ARG A 226 4.78 8.36 2.97
CA ARG A 226 3.70 8.96 3.77
C ARG A 226 3.23 10.27 3.17
N ASP A 227 4.15 11.15 2.79
CA ASP A 227 3.81 12.47 2.23
C ASP A 227 3.14 12.33 0.87
N LYS A 228 3.64 11.42 0.02
CA LYS A 228 3.00 11.11 -1.27
C LYS A 228 1.59 10.56 -1.11
N LEU A 229 1.38 9.60 -0.20
CA LEU A 229 0.06 9.03 0.06
C LEU A 229 -0.87 10.03 0.73
N ASN A 230 -0.37 10.91 1.60
CA ASN A 230 -1.15 11.99 2.20
C ASN A 230 -1.67 12.97 1.15
N GLN A 231 -0.77 13.49 0.31
CA GLN A 231 -1.14 14.40 -0.78
C GLN A 231 -2.19 13.76 -1.67
N LYS A 232 -1.97 12.51 -2.07
CA LYS A 232 -2.90 11.75 -2.90
C LYS A 232 -4.25 11.53 -2.23
N GLY A 233 -4.27 11.10 -0.96
CA GLY A 233 -5.50 10.88 -0.22
C GLY A 233 -6.31 12.16 -0.02
N VAL A 234 -5.66 13.31 0.19
CA VAL A 234 -6.34 14.62 0.25
C VAL A 234 -6.98 14.96 -1.09
N VAL A 235 -6.25 14.77 -2.20
CA VAL A 235 -6.77 15.02 -3.56
C VAL A 235 -7.96 14.11 -3.87
N VAL A 236 -7.83 12.80 -3.64
CA VAL A 236 -8.92 11.83 -3.84
C VAL A 236 -10.16 12.23 -3.05
N LYS A 237 -10.01 12.57 -1.76
CA LYS A 237 -11.14 13.04 -0.94
C LYS A 237 -11.76 14.32 -1.47
N SER A 238 -10.93 15.26 -1.94
CA SER A 238 -11.41 16.53 -2.49
C SER A 238 -12.22 16.31 -3.77
N GLU A 239 -11.75 15.46 -4.68
CA GLU A 239 -12.46 15.14 -5.91
C GLU A 239 -13.75 14.35 -5.64
N LEU A 240 -13.71 13.36 -4.75
CA LEU A 240 -14.92 12.61 -4.35
C LEU A 240 -15.99 13.49 -3.71
N ALA A 241 -15.59 14.46 -2.87
CA ALA A 241 -16.53 15.40 -2.27
C ALA A 241 -17.21 16.31 -3.32
N LYS A 242 -16.55 16.56 -4.46
CA LYS A 242 -17.15 17.28 -5.60
C LYS A 242 -18.12 16.40 -6.41
N ILE A 243 -18.01 15.08 -6.30
CA ILE A 243 -18.81 14.11 -7.07
C ILE A 243 -20.21 13.89 -6.46
N LYS A 244 -20.49 14.33 -5.21
CA LYS A 244 -21.83 14.18 -4.60
C LYS A 244 -22.81 15.33 -4.89
N PRO A 245 -24.09 15.01 -5.25
CA PRO A 245 -24.50 13.90 -6.10
C PRO A 245 -25.28 14.41 -7.32
N ILE A 246 -24.87 13.93 -8.50
CA ILE A 246 -25.70 13.82 -9.70
C ILE A 246 -27.09 13.20 -9.37
N LYS A 247 -27.24 12.36 -8.33
CA LYS A 247 -28.56 11.89 -7.88
C LYS A 247 -29.47 12.96 -7.23
N GLU A 248 -28.94 14.05 -6.69
CA GLU A 248 -29.73 15.22 -6.25
C GLU A 248 -29.96 16.22 -7.39
N VAL A 249 -29.05 16.28 -8.37
CA VAL A 249 -29.16 17.17 -9.54
C VAL A 249 -30.09 16.60 -10.63
N PHE A 250 -30.12 15.27 -10.82
CA PHE A 250 -30.89 14.59 -11.86
C PHE A 250 -32.31 14.17 -11.42
N GLY A 251 -32.89 14.90 -10.46
CA GLY A 251 -34.33 15.17 -10.51
C GLY A 251 -34.76 15.92 -11.78
N ALA A 252 -33.81 16.43 -12.56
CA ALA A 252 -34.01 17.00 -13.89
C ALA A 252 -33.27 16.20 -14.98
N SER A 253 -34.05 15.48 -15.79
CA SER A 253 -33.79 15.12 -17.20
C SER A 253 -32.41 14.53 -17.59
N GLY A 254 -32.36 13.20 -17.72
CA GLY A 254 -32.15 12.51 -19.01
C GLY A 254 -30.94 12.80 -19.92
N ARG A 255 -29.90 13.53 -19.50
CA ARG A 255 -28.67 13.64 -20.29
C ARG A 255 -27.63 12.62 -19.82
N ALA A 256 -27.06 11.87 -20.76
CA ALA A 256 -25.86 11.08 -20.53
C ALA A 256 -24.79 11.97 -19.88
N PRO A 257 -24.07 11.51 -18.84
CA PRO A 257 -23.05 12.33 -18.21
C PRO A 257 -22.01 12.70 -19.26
N GLU A 258 -21.88 14.00 -19.54
CA GLU A 258 -20.74 14.55 -20.27
C GLU A 258 -19.46 13.99 -19.63
N GLN A 259 -18.46 13.65 -20.45
CA GLN A 259 -17.12 13.34 -19.93
C GLN A 259 -16.76 14.42 -18.91
N LEU A 260 -16.55 14.02 -17.65
CA LEU A 260 -16.15 14.95 -16.59
C LEU A 260 -14.91 15.69 -17.08
N ALA A 261 -15.04 17.00 -17.31
CA ALA A 261 -13.97 17.80 -17.86
C ALA A 261 -12.73 17.70 -16.96
N GLY A 262 -11.61 17.28 -17.56
CA GLY A 262 -10.35 17.06 -16.86
C GLY A 262 -10.02 15.62 -16.50
N HIS A 263 -10.71 14.60 -17.04
CA HIS A 263 -10.36 13.18 -16.84
C HIS A 263 -9.97 12.47 -18.15
N SER A 264 -9.14 13.08 -18.98
CA SER A 264 -8.72 12.51 -20.27
C SER A 264 -7.98 11.17 -20.13
N ARG A 265 -7.20 10.99 -19.04
CA ARG A 265 -6.47 9.74 -18.77
C ARG A 265 -7.39 8.57 -18.40
N LYS A 266 -8.69 8.81 -18.15
CA LYS A 266 -9.67 7.72 -18.04
C LYS A 266 -9.72 6.87 -19.31
N ALA A 267 -9.50 7.46 -20.49
CA ALA A 267 -9.46 6.71 -21.74
C ALA A 267 -8.16 5.89 -21.92
N TRP A 268 -7.16 6.09 -21.06
CA TRP A 268 -5.87 5.40 -21.15
C TRP A 268 -5.86 4.08 -20.39
N ILE A 269 -6.80 3.89 -19.45
CA ILE A 269 -6.83 2.70 -18.62
C ILE A 269 -7.23 1.47 -19.45
N ASN A 270 -6.68 0.32 -19.09
CA ASN A 270 -7.20 -0.96 -19.55
C ASN A 270 -7.27 -1.97 -18.42
N GLY A 271 -8.05 -3.03 -18.67
CA GLY A 271 -8.25 -4.10 -17.71
C GLY A 271 -6.96 -4.80 -17.29
N SER A 272 -6.85 -5.18 -16.03
CA SER A 272 -5.78 -6.05 -15.51
C SER A 272 -5.96 -7.50 -15.95
N PHE A 273 -4.90 -8.17 -16.41
CA PHE A 273 -4.99 -9.60 -16.70
C PHE A 273 -5.01 -10.40 -15.39
N TYR A 274 -6.07 -11.19 -15.20
CA TYR A 274 -6.14 -12.19 -14.15
C TYR A 274 -6.04 -13.58 -14.78
N THR A 275 -5.59 -14.59 -14.03
CA THR A 275 -5.70 -15.97 -14.50
C THR A 275 -7.16 -16.42 -14.38
N PRO A 276 -7.78 -16.99 -15.43
CA PRO A 276 -9.16 -17.45 -15.37
C PRO A 276 -9.34 -18.56 -14.32
N PRO A 277 -10.49 -18.60 -13.61
CA PRO A 277 -10.88 -19.77 -12.83
C PRO A 277 -10.89 -21.02 -13.71
N LYS A 278 -10.55 -22.20 -13.15
CA LYS A 278 -10.55 -23.46 -13.90
C LYS A 278 -11.89 -23.65 -14.64
N GLY A 279 -11.83 -23.83 -15.96
CA GLY A 279 -13.00 -24.06 -16.82
C GLY A 279 -13.72 -22.80 -17.33
N LYS A 280 -13.28 -21.59 -16.98
CA LYS A 280 -13.89 -20.34 -17.47
C LYS A 280 -13.03 -19.71 -18.58
N LYS A 281 -13.68 -19.25 -19.66
CA LYS A 281 -13.02 -18.56 -20.79
C LYS A 281 -13.03 -17.04 -20.56
N PHE A 282 -12.04 -16.36 -21.13
CA PHE A 282 -11.89 -14.90 -21.09
C PHE A 282 -12.90 -14.25 -22.04
N LYS A 283 -13.68 -13.25 -21.59
CA LYS A 283 -14.66 -12.57 -22.46
C LYS A 283 -14.02 -11.78 -23.61
N ILE A 284 -12.91 -11.10 -23.35
CA ILE A 284 -12.23 -10.25 -24.36
C ILE A 284 -11.71 -11.08 -25.56
N LEU A 285 -11.55 -12.40 -25.41
CA LEU A 285 -11.20 -13.30 -26.54
C LEU A 285 -12.41 -13.85 -27.29
N GLN A 286 -13.64 -13.58 -26.83
CA GLN A 286 -14.87 -13.98 -27.53
C GLN A 286 -15.41 -12.88 -28.45
N ASP A 287 -15.01 -11.62 -28.18
CA ASP A 287 -15.41 -10.43 -28.95
C ASP A 287 -14.31 -9.93 -29.91
N LEU A 288 -13.24 -10.72 -30.10
CA LEU A 288 -12.20 -10.56 -31.14
C LEU A 288 -12.38 -11.63 -32.23
#